data_AF-A0A6P0JZ95-F1
#
_entry.id   AF-A0A6P0JZ95-F1
#
_cell.length_a   1.000
_cell.length_b   1.000
_cell.length_c   1.000
_cell.angle_alpha   90.00
_cell.angle_beta   90.00
_cell.angle_gamma   90.00
#
_symmetry.space_group_name_H-M   'P 1'
#
loop_
_entity.id
_entity.type
_entity.pdbx_description
1 polymer ?
#
loop_
_entity_poly.entity_id
_entity_poly.type
_entity_poly.pdbx_seq_one_letter_code
_entity_poly.pdbx_strand_id
1 'polypeptide(L)' 'FVGLDIIGGYLTEVNVTSPTGIREIDLLSQVSLGKTVIDWIAKQRK' A
#
# COMPACT_ATOMS: atom_id res chain seq x y z
N PHE A 1 -5.69 3.53 -2.97
CA PHE A 1 -4.60 2.62 -2.59
C PHE A 1 -4.24 1.80 -3.82
N VAL A 2 -2.95 1.74 -4.19
CA VAL A 2 -2.45 1.03 -5.39
C VAL A 2 -1.11 0.37 -5.06
N GLY A 3 -0.76 -0.70 -5.75
CA GLY A 3 0.55 -1.35 -5.69
C GLY A 3 1.37 -0.99 -6.92
N LEU A 4 2.67 -0.74 -6.75
CA LEU A 4 3.59 -0.41 -7.83
C LEU A 4 4.71 -1.44 -7.89
N ASP A 5 4.91 -2.02 -9.06
CA ASP A 5 5.98 -2.97 -9.29
C ASP A 5 7.11 -2.24 -10.03
N ILE A 6 8.28 -2.20 -9.41
CA ILE A 6 9.45 -1.47 -9.93
C ILE A 6 10.61 -2.46 -10.06
N ILE A 7 11.14 -2.61 -11.28
CA ILE A 7 12.28 -3.46 -11.58
C ILE A 7 13.35 -2.62 -12.26
N GLY A 8 14.58 -2.62 -11.72
CA GLY A 8 15.69 -1.85 -12.29
C GLY A 8 15.47 -0.33 -12.34
N GLY A 9 14.60 0.21 -11.47
CA GLY A 9 14.24 1.64 -11.44
C GLY A 9 13.10 2.03 -12.41
N TYR A 10 12.55 1.09 -13.17
CA TYR A 10 11.43 1.33 -14.08
C TYR A 10 10.13 0.77 -13.51
N LEU A 11 9.04 1.52 -13.67
CA LEU A 11 7.69 1.05 -13.37
C LEU A 11 7.27 0.01 -14.41
N THR A 12 6.90 -1.18 -13.97
CA THR A 12 6.48 -2.28 -14.85
C THR A 12 4.99 -2.57 -14.76
N GLU A 13 4.37 -2.38 -13.59
CA GLU A 13 2.95 -2.66 -13.38
C GLU A 13 2.32 -1.72 -12.33
N VAL A 14 1.02 -1.45 -12.48
CA VAL A 14 0.20 -0.73 -11.50
C VAL A 14 -1.01 -1.58 -11.12
N ASN A 15 -1.03 -2.06 -9.88
CA ASN A 15 -2.10 -2.89 -9.31
C ASN A 15 -3.17 -2.03 -8.64
N VAL A 16 -4.33 -1.86 -9.29
CA VAL A 16 -5.40 -0.98 -8.80
C VAL A 16 -6.57 -1.71 -8.13
N THR A 17 -6.75 -3.01 -8.38
CA THR A 17 -7.94 -3.75 -7.91
C THR A 17 -7.74 -4.35 -6.52
N SER A 18 -6.65 -5.10 -6.32
CA SER A 18 -6.36 -5.79 -5.06
C SER A 18 -4.86 -5.76 -4.74
N PRO A 19 -4.25 -4.59 -4.55
CA PRO A 19 -2.86 -4.49 -4.13
C PRO A 19 -2.63 -5.16 -2.75
N THR A 20 -1.58 -5.99 -2.65
CA THR A 20 -1.23 -6.80 -1.47
C THR A 20 0.06 -6.29 -0.79
N GLY A 21 0.65 -7.05 0.14
CA GLY A 21 1.98 -6.76 0.71
C GLY A 21 2.01 -5.86 1.96
N ILE A 22 0.88 -5.26 2.35
CA ILE A 22 0.86 -4.29 3.45
C ILE A 22 1.23 -4.91 4.81
N ARG A 23 0.88 -6.18 5.03
CA ARG A 23 1.14 -6.87 6.30
C ARG A 23 2.61 -7.25 6.43
N GLU A 24 3.20 -7.67 5.33
CA GLU A 24 4.61 -8.01 5.20
C GLU A 24 5.47 -6.77 5.47
N ILE A 25 5.12 -5.62 4.88
CA ILE A 25 5.82 -4.35 5.11
C ILE A 25 5.71 -3.91 6.57
N ASP A 26 4.52 -3.98 7.17
CA ASP A 26 4.31 -3.64 8.58
C ASP A 26 5.26 -4.42 9.50
N LEU A 27 5.41 -5.73 9.25
CA LEU A 27 6.29 -6.61 10.02
C LEU A 27 7.78 -6.30 9.79
N LEU A 28 8.20 -6.16 8.53
CA LEU A 28 9.60 -5.95 8.16
C LEU A 28 10.12 -4.57 8.58
N SER A 29 9.26 -3.55 8.50
CA SER A 29 9.63 -2.16 8.76
C SER A 29 9.21 -1.67 10.15
N GLN A 30 8.53 -2.51 10.94
CA GLN A 30 7.98 -2.15 12.26
C GLN A 30 7.08 -0.91 12.20
N VAL A 31 6.21 -0.86 11.19
CA VAL A 31 5.25 0.23 10.94
C VAL A 31 3.81 -0.27 10.97
N SER A 32 2.85 0.65 10.85
CA SER A 32 1.42 0.32 10.73
C SER A 32 0.76 1.07 9.57
N LEU A 33 1.13 0.68 8.34
CA LEU A 33 0.55 1.20 7.11
C LEU A 33 -0.91 0.80 6.97
N GLY A 34 -1.30 -0.40 7.42
CA GLY A 34 -2.70 -0.82 7.41
C GLY A 34 -3.60 0.17 8.14
N LYS A 35 -3.19 0.62 9.33
CA LYS A 35 -3.89 1.66 10.08
C LYS A 35 -3.91 2.98 9.31
N THR A 36 -2.80 3.37 8.70
CA THR A 36 -2.70 4.61 7.91
C THR A 36 -3.70 4.62 6.75
N VAL A 37 -3.84 3.51 6.03
CA VAL A 37 -4.81 3.39 4.92
C VAL A 37 -6.25 3.48 5.43
N ILE A 38 -6.60 2.77 6.51
CA ILE A 38 -7.95 2.82 7.08
C ILE A 38 -8.28 4.22 7.61
N ASP A 39 -7.36 4.85 8.32
CA ASP A 39 -7.52 6.22 8.82
C ASP A 39 -7.72 7.22 7.66
N TRP A 40 -7.02 7.04 6.54
CA TRP A 40 -7.19 7.84 5.33
C TRP A 40 -8.60 7.66 4.73
N ILE A 41 -9.07 6.42 4.57
CA ILE A 41 -10.42 6.13 4.06
C ILE A 41 -11.48 6.73 4.99
N ALA A 42 -11.33 6.55 6.30
CA ALA A 42 -12.26 7.07 7.29
C ALA A 42 -12.38 8.61 7.23
N LYS A 43 -11.27 9.32 6.96
CA LYS A 43 -11.28 10.78 6.77
C LYS A 43 -11.97 11.24 5.49
N GLN A 44 -12.01 10.40 4.44
CA GLN A 44 -12.66 10.75 3.18
C GLN A 44 -14.18 10.59 3.22
N ARG A 45 -14.70 9.81 4.18
CA ARG A 45 -16.14 9.68 4.42
C ARG A 45 -16.60 10.85 5.31
N LYS A 46 -16.79 12.02 4.71
CA LYS A 46 -17.54 13.14 5.26
C LYS A 46 -18.76 13.41 4.41
#